data_AF-A0A8S1D1G4-F1
#
_entry.id   AF-A0A8S1D1G4-F1
#
_cell.length_a   1.000
_cell.length_b   1.000
_cell.length_c   1.000
_cell.angle_alpha   90.00
_cell.angle_beta   90.00
_cell.angle_gamma   90.00
#
_symmetry.space_group_name_H-M   'P 1'
#
loop_
_entity.id
_entity.type
_entity.pdbx_description
1 polymer ?
#
loop_
_entity_poly.entity_id
_entity_poly.type
_entity_poly.pdbx_seq_one_letter_code
_entity_poly.pdbx_strand_id
1 'polypeptide(L)'
;MANTLLALLFVTTVVSVAYVFGHGFCKNPPNRSSMWRFGYDTPVNYEDSQLWCGGYQAQHGVFGGKCGPCGDSYGDARPRENENTGKFGRGIVVRNYTQGQIITTTFTITASHMGWIQYSICK
;
A
#
# COMPACT_ATOMS: atom_id res chain seq x y z
N MET A 1 -25.78 28.40 -26.51
CA MET A 1 -24.32 28.22 -26.69
C MET A 1 -23.55 28.31 -25.37
N ALA A 2 -23.76 29.34 -24.54
CA ALA A 2 -23.08 29.44 -23.23
C ALA A 2 -23.41 28.29 -22.25
N ASN A 3 -24.69 27.91 -22.12
CA ASN A 3 -25.09 26.83 -21.19
C ASN A 3 -24.55 25.45 -21.59
N THR A 4 -24.43 25.18 -22.89
CA THR A 4 -23.83 23.94 -23.40
C THR A 4 -22.33 23.90 -23.14
N LEU A 5 -21.63 25.04 -23.26
CA LEU A 5 -20.21 25.16 -22.91
C LEU A 5 -19.97 24.97 -21.41
N LEU A 6 -20.82 25.57 -20.56
CA LEU A 6 -20.77 25.41 -19.10
C LEU A 6 -21.02 23.97 -18.66
N ALA A 7 -21.98 23.27 -19.27
CA ALA A 7 -22.24 21.86 -19.01
C ALA A 7 -21.05 20.97 -19.44
N LEU A 8 -20.45 21.24 -20.60
CA LEU A 8 -19.24 20.55 -21.07
C LEU A 8 -18.05 20.80 -20.13
N LEU A 9 -17.81 22.04 -19.72
CA LEU A 9 -16.77 22.40 -18.75
C LEU A 9 -16.99 21.69 -17.41
N PHE A 10 -18.21 21.66 -16.90
CA PHE A 10 -18.55 20.97 -15.66
C PHE A 10 -18.30 19.46 -15.77
N VAL A 11 -18.76 18.82 -16.85
CA VAL A 11 -18.53 17.39 -17.11
C VAL A 11 -17.03 17.09 -17.23
N THR A 12 -16.26 17.89 -17.97
CA THR A 12 -14.80 17.69 -18.08
C THR A 12 -14.08 17.88 -16.75
N THR A 13 -14.52 18.82 -15.91
CA THR A 13 -13.93 19.06 -14.60
C THR A 13 -14.24 17.89 -13.66
N VAL A 14 -15.49 17.41 -13.61
CA VAL A 14 -15.89 16.25 -12.81
C VAL A 14 -15.14 14.97 -13.23
N VAL A 15 -14.96 14.75 -14.53
CA VAL A 15 -14.19 13.60 -15.05
C VAL A 15 -12.69 13.68 -14.73
N SER A 16 -12.12 14.88 -14.59
CA SER A 16 -10.69 15.05 -14.29
C SER A 16 -10.34 15.01 -12.79
N VAL A 17 -11.34 15.06 -11.88
CA VAL A 17 -11.15 14.72 -10.45
C VAL A 17 -11.19 13.21 -10.21
N ALA A 18 -11.49 12.41 -11.24
CA ALA A 18 -11.61 10.97 -11.10
C ALA A 18 -10.22 10.30 -11.03
N TYR A 19 -9.91 9.83 -9.83
CA TYR A 19 -8.96 8.77 -9.50
C TYR A 19 -7.48 9.14 -9.39
N VAL A 20 -7.15 9.74 -8.24
CA VAL A 20 -5.81 9.60 -7.67
C VAL A 20 -5.76 8.22 -7.01
N PHE A 21 -5.17 7.23 -7.68
CA PHE A 21 -5.00 5.86 -7.18
C PHE A 21 -3.54 5.62 -6.81
N GLY A 22 -3.19 5.66 -5.53
CA GLY A 22 -1.80 5.73 -5.09
C GLY A 22 -1.34 4.34 -4.76
N HIS A 23 -0.38 3.83 -5.52
CA HIS A 23 -0.08 2.42 -5.47
C HIS A 23 1.41 2.18 -5.56
N GLY A 24 1.86 1.25 -4.74
CA GLY A 24 3.25 0.86 -4.69
C GLY A 24 3.52 -0.14 -3.59
N PHE A 25 4.69 -0.73 -3.66
CA PHE A 25 5.13 -1.74 -2.69
C PHE A 25 6.64 -1.66 -2.48
N CYS A 26 7.11 -2.17 -1.34
CA CYS A 26 8.53 -2.26 -1.06
C CYS A 26 9.10 -3.45 -1.85
N LYS A 27 9.95 -3.15 -2.84
CA LYS A 27 10.57 -4.15 -3.72
C LYS A 27 11.79 -4.79 -3.09
N ASN A 28 12.59 -4.01 -2.35
CA ASN A 28 13.80 -4.50 -1.70
C ASN A 28 13.99 -3.82 -0.33
N PRO A 29 13.97 -4.56 0.79
CA PRO A 29 13.51 -5.96 0.89
C PRO A 29 12.04 -6.11 0.42
N PRO A 30 11.66 -7.20 -0.25
CA PRO A 30 10.28 -7.37 -0.69
C PRO A 30 9.33 -7.44 0.51
N ASN A 31 8.27 -6.63 0.53
CA ASN A 31 7.22 -6.76 1.55
C ASN A 31 6.42 -8.05 1.35
N ARG A 32 5.73 -8.49 2.41
CA ARG A 32 5.05 -9.80 2.51
C ARG A 32 4.12 -10.10 1.33
N SER A 33 3.22 -9.17 0.97
CA SER A 33 2.31 -9.35 -0.17
C SER A 33 3.00 -9.42 -1.54
N SER A 34 4.22 -8.92 -1.68
CA SER A 34 4.93 -8.88 -2.97
C SER A 34 5.98 -9.97 -3.14
N MET A 35 6.19 -10.82 -2.12
CA MET A 35 7.20 -11.88 -2.14
C MET A 35 7.02 -12.82 -3.33
N TRP A 36 5.79 -13.15 -3.71
CA TRP A 36 5.50 -14.03 -4.85
C TRP A 36 6.09 -13.50 -6.17
N ARG A 37 6.23 -12.17 -6.33
CA ARG A 37 6.84 -11.55 -7.51
C ARG A 37 8.33 -11.85 -7.64
N PHE A 38 8.97 -12.28 -6.56
CA PHE A 38 10.41 -12.52 -6.46
C PHE A 38 10.75 -13.99 -6.25
N GLY A 39 9.83 -14.91 -6.57
CA GLY A 39 10.07 -16.35 -6.58
C GLY A 39 10.00 -17.04 -5.21
N TYR A 40 9.51 -16.35 -4.18
CA TYR A 40 9.23 -16.99 -2.90
C TYR A 40 7.95 -17.83 -2.99
N ASP A 41 7.94 -18.98 -2.30
CA ASP A 41 6.74 -19.78 -2.08
C ASP A 41 5.81 -19.06 -1.09
N THR A 42 5.03 -18.10 -1.59
CA THR A 42 4.05 -17.32 -0.82
C THR A 42 2.76 -17.20 -1.63
N PRO A 43 1.58 -17.15 -0.98
CA PRO A 43 0.33 -16.91 -1.68
C PRO A 43 0.41 -15.65 -2.55
N VAL A 44 -0.13 -15.74 -3.75
CA VAL A 44 -0.17 -14.61 -4.69
C VAL A 44 -1.15 -13.57 -4.18
N ASN A 45 -0.70 -12.33 -4.06
CA ASN A 45 -1.56 -11.16 -3.93
C ASN A 45 -1.39 -10.29 -5.18
N TYR A 46 -2.39 -10.30 -6.06
CA TYR A 46 -2.37 -9.45 -7.26
C TYR A 46 -2.54 -7.96 -6.94
N GLU A 47 -3.08 -7.66 -5.75
CA GLU A 47 -3.29 -6.31 -5.21
C GLU A 47 -2.22 -5.91 -4.18
N ASP A 48 -1.02 -6.47 -4.31
CA ASP A 48 0.10 -6.24 -3.38
C ASP A 48 0.60 -4.79 -3.33
N SER A 49 0.26 -3.99 -4.34
CA SER A 49 0.49 -2.55 -4.38
C SER A 49 -0.62 -1.72 -3.72
N GLN A 50 -1.71 -2.35 -3.25
CA GLN A 50 -2.90 -1.71 -2.67
C GLN A 50 -3.02 -1.92 -1.14
N LEU A 51 -1.91 -1.91 -0.41
CA LEU A 51 -1.91 -2.01 1.06
C LEU A 51 -2.11 -0.65 1.72
N TRP A 52 -3.26 -0.03 1.44
CA TRP A 52 -3.67 1.33 1.78
C TRP A 52 -4.67 1.42 2.96
N CYS A 53 -4.45 0.61 4.00
CA CYS A 53 -5.19 0.69 5.27
C CYS A 53 -6.70 0.41 5.16
N GLY A 54 -7.13 -0.34 4.14
CA GLY A 54 -8.56 -0.57 3.84
C GLY A 54 -9.26 0.56 3.09
N GLY A 55 -8.52 1.58 2.64
CA GLY A 55 -9.04 2.74 1.92
C GLY A 55 -9.32 3.95 2.82
N TYR A 56 -9.36 5.14 2.20
CA TYR A 56 -9.45 6.43 2.90
C TYR A 56 -10.63 6.50 3.91
N GLN A 57 -11.82 6.06 3.49
CA GLN A 57 -13.01 6.11 4.34
C GLN A 57 -12.90 5.17 5.54
N ALA A 58 -12.34 3.97 5.36
CA ALA A 58 -12.10 3.06 6.48
C ALA A 58 -11.08 3.67 7.45
N GLN A 59 -9.92 4.09 6.93
CA GLN A 59 -8.84 4.64 7.75
C GLN A 59 -9.27 5.90 8.51
N HIS A 60 -9.71 6.95 7.82
CA HIS A 60 -9.96 8.25 8.41
C HIS A 60 -11.39 8.42 8.95
N GLY A 61 -12.38 7.90 8.22
CA GLY A 61 -13.80 8.06 8.57
C GLY A 61 -14.23 7.14 9.72
N VAL A 62 -13.73 5.91 9.76
CA VAL A 62 -14.15 4.89 10.75
C VAL A 62 -13.10 4.68 11.83
N PHE A 63 -11.83 4.51 11.45
CA PHE A 63 -10.77 4.11 12.38
C PHE A 63 -9.91 5.26 12.89
N GLY A 64 -10.32 6.52 12.68
CA GLY A 64 -9.67 7.69 13.26
C GLY A 64 -8.21 7.86 12.84
N GLY A 65 -7.91 7.56 11.57
CA GLY A 65 -6.57 7.62 10.98
C GLY A 65 -5.72 6.37 11.21
N LYS A 66 -6.20 5.38 11.99
CA LYS A 66 -5.44 4.18 12.31
C LYS A 66 -5.33 3.23 11.11
N CYS A 67 -4.20 2.55 11.02
CA CYS A 67 -3.87 1.58 9.98
C CYS A 67 -3.30 0.31 10.61
N GLY A 68 -3.46 -0.85 9.95
CA GLY A 68 -2.68 -2.04 10.27
C GLY A 68 -1.18 -1.79 10.02
N PRO A 69 -0.26 -2.30 10.85
CA PRO A 69 1.18 -2.05 10.71
C PRO A 69 1.76 -2.59 9.39
N CYS A 70 1.04 -3.49 8.71
CA CYS A 70 1.42 -4.07 7.44
C CYS A 70 0.51 -3.62 6.28
N GLY A 71 -0.25 -2.52 6.45
CA GLY A 71 -1.07 -1.88 5.43
C GLY A 71 -2.48 -2.45 5.26
N ASP A 72 -2.86 -3.47 6.05
CA ASP A 72 -4.23 -3.97 6.15
C ASP A 72 -5.16 -2.96 6.85
N SER A 73 -6.48 -3.15 6.76
CA SER A 73 -7.45 -2.31 7.46
C SER A 73 -7.30 -2.45 8.97
N TYR A 74 -7.44 -1.35 9.71
CA TYR A 74 -7.37 -1.41 11.17
C TYR A 74 -8.50 -2.26 11.78
N GLY A 75 -9.65 -2.36 11.12
CA GLY A 75 -10.79 -3.17 11.58
C GLY A 75 -10.64 -4.67 11.39
N ASP A 76 -9.67 -5.13 10.60
CA ASP A 76 -9.49 -6.55 10.31
C ASP A 76 -9.09 -7.32 11.58
N ALA A 77 -9.60 -8.54 11.70
CA ALA A 77 -9.24 -9.45 12.78
C ALA A 77 -7.74 -9.74 12.76
N ARG A 78 -7.13 -9.86 13.96
CA ARG A 78 -5.71 -10.20 14.09
C ARG A 78 -5.50 -11.72 14.18
N PRO A 79 -4.41 -12.26 13.60
CA PRO A 79 -3.46 -11.56 12.74
C PRO A 79 -4.11 -11.18 11.41
N ARG A 80 -3.88 -9.94 10.96
CA ARG A 80 -4.35 -9.49 9.65
C ARG A 80 -3.59 -10.21 8.54
N GLU A 81 -4.08 -10.18 7.30
CA GLU A 81 -3.49 -10.98 6.22
C GLU A 81 -1.99 -10.72 6.02
N ASN A 82 -1.52 -9.46 6.14
CA ASN A 82 -0.10 -9.12 6.00
C ASN A 82 0.67 -9.09 7.33
N GLU A 83 0.05 -9.34 8.47
CA GLU A 83 0.75 -9.46 9.75
C GLU A 83 1.47 -10.80 9.87
N ASN A 84 2.41 -10.91 10.82
CA ASN A 84 3.09 -12.18 11.07
C ASN A 84 2.05 -13.23 11.48
N THR A 85 2.21 -14.46 10.99
CA THR A 85 1.23 -15.57 11.08
C THR A 85 -0.09 -15.35 10.33
N GLY A 86 -0.26 -14.21 9.65
CA GLY A 86 -1.29 -14.00 8.65
C GLY A 86 -0.99 -14.74 7.34
N LYS A 87 -1.96 -14.71 6.42
CA LYS A 87 -1.91 -15.35 5.10
C LYS A 87 -0.62 -15.07 4.33
N PHE A 88 -0.14 -13.84 4.32
CA PHE A 88 1.09 -13.41 3.65
C PHE A 88 2.31 -13.33 4.59
N GLY A 89 2.09 -13.33 5.91
CA GLY A 89 3.15 -13.29 6.91
C GLY A 89 3.67 -14.66 7.32
N ARG A 90 4.26 -15.41 6.38
CA ARG A 90 4.77 -16.79 6.58
C ARG A 90 6.08 -16.92 7.40
N GLY A 91 6.57 -15.83 7.99
CA GLY A 91 7.83 -15.85 8.76
C GLY A 91 9.11 -16.06 7.92
N ILE A 92 9.02 -15.91 6.60
CA ILE A 92 10.16 -16.08 5.69
C ILE A 92 11.10 -14.87 5.79
N VAL A 93 12.38 -15.12 6.06
CA VAL A 93 13.41 -14.09 6.07
C VAL A 93 13.82 -13.76 4.64
N VAL A 94 13.50 -12.56 4.18
CA VAL A 94 13.79 -12.12 2.79
C VAL A 94 15.17 -11.51 2.61
N ARG A 95 15.78 -10.99 3.69
CA ARG A 95 17.11 -10.38 3.71
C ARG A 95 17.72 -10.52 5.10
N ASN A 96 19.05 -10.62 5.14
CA ASN A 96 19.84 -10.55 6.36
C ASN A 96 20.71 -9.29 6.31
N TYR A 97 20.79 -8.58 7.43
CA TYR A 97 21.57 -7.36 7.58
C TYR A 97 22.36 -7.41 8.89
N THR A 98 23.51 -6.75 8.91
CA THR A 98 24.31 -6.56 10.13
C THR A 98 23.81 -5.33 10.89
N GLN A 99 23.87 -5.35 12.23
CA GLN A 99 23.51 -4.18 13.03
C GLN A 99 24.34 -2.95 12.61
N GLY A 100 23.66 -1.83 12.40
CA GLY A 100 24.29 -0.59 11.94
C GLY A 100 24.61 -0.53 10.44
N GLN A 101 24.31 -1.59 9.67
CA GLN A 101 24.50 -1.60 8.23
C GLN A 101 23.61 -0.54 7.55
N ILE A 102 24.23 0.32 6.73
CA ILE A 102 23.50 1.18 5.79
C ILE A 102 22.97 0.31 4.66
N ILE A 103 21.66 0.36 4.43
CA ILE A 103 20.98 -0.46 3.41
C ILE A 103 20.35 0.43 2.35
N THR A 104 20.40 -0.03 1.10
CA THR A 104 19.62 0.55 0.01
C THR A 104 18.27 -0.15 -0.06
N THR A 105 17.21 0.61 0.15
CA THR A 105 15.85 0.13 -0.02
C THR A 105 15.23 0.66 -1.31
N THR A 106 14.39 -0.13 -1.96
CA THR A 106 13.78 0.25 -3.24
C THR A 106 12.28 0.02 -3.20
N PHE A 107 11.51 0.97 -3.73
CA PHE A 107 10.08 0.85 -3.93
C PHE A 107 9.73 0.85 -5.40
N THR A 108 8.66 0.15 -5.73
CA THR A 108 7.98 0.32 -7.00
C THR A 108 6.75 1.18 -6.74
N ILE A 109 6.69 2.34 -7.40
CA ILE A 109 5.52 3.22 -7.39
C ILE A 109 4.81 3.00 -8.72
N THR A 110 3.66 2.35 -8.70
CA THR A 110 2.85 2.11 -9.89
C THR A 110 1.98 3.31 -10.23
N ALA A 111 1.66 4.15 -9.24
CA ALA A 111 1.00 5.43 -9.43
C ALA A 111 1.40 6.41 -8.32
N SER A 112 1.97 7.55 -8.72
CA SER A 112 2.61 8.51 -7.82
C SER A 112 1.61 9.50 -7.23
N HIS A 113 1.61 9.61 -5.90
CA HIS A 113 0.78 10.54 -5.12
C HIS A 113 1.59 11.65 -4.44
N MET A 114 2.87 11.77 -4.79
CA MET A 114 3.83 12.59 -4.05
C MET A 114 3.94 12.13 -2.58
N GLY A 115 4.56 12.94 -1.73
CA GLY A 115 4.77 12.62 -0.31
C GLY A 115 6.15 12.04 -0.04
N TRP A 116 6.26 11.27 1.04
CA TRP A 116 7.53 10.74 1.54
C TRP A 116 7.36 9.30 2.02
N ILE A 117 8.50 8.62 2.15
CA ILE A 117 8.56 7.23 2.64
C ILE A 117 9.21 7.24 4.02
N GLN A 118 8.65 6.48 4.95
CA GLN A 118 9.21 6.26 6.27
C GLN A 118 9.33 4.76 6.57
N TYR A 119 10.21 4.44 7.50
CA TYR A 119 10.45 3.08 7.97
C TYR A 119 10.39 3.01 9.48
N SER A 120 9.95 1.84 9.97
CA SER A 120 10.05 1.47 11.37
C SER A 120 10.46 -0.01 11.47
N ILE A 121 11.16 -0.35 12.54
CA ILE A 121 11.60 -1.71 12.83
C ILE A 121 11.09 -2.06 14.23
N CYS A 122 10.35 -3.16 14.34
CA CYS A 122 9.95 -3.74 15.63
C CYS A 122 11.15 -4.47 16.24
N LYS A 123 11.38 -4.29 17.54
CA LYS A 123 12.47 -4.95 18.29
C LYS A 123 11.99 -6.26 18.91
#